data_AF-A0A5Y7AK79-F1
#
_entry.id   AF-A0A5Y7AK79-F1
#
_cell.length_a   1.000
_cell.length_b   1.000
_cell.length_c   1.000
_cell.angle_alpha   90.00
_cell.angle_beta   90.00
_cell.angle_gamma   90.00
#
_symmetry.space_group_name_H-M   'P 1'
#
loop_
_entity.id
_entity.type
_entity.pdbx_description
1 polymer ?
#
loop_
_entity_poly.entity_id
_entity_poly.type
_entity_poly.pdbx_seq_one_letter_code
_entity_poly.pdbx_strand_id
1 'polypeptide(L)'
;MRFVIIFIMLIVSFYTFGGKMAKSRDGNKWRPESTSTIYNLTDEQKFEFENKSKHGDSEASFRLYQYYFFTINNIDEQLRYLEISASQGNIIAQYNHGIYLSSTNPAFSKYYDLDKAIYWMGLASKNGDIGAQNKLQELKKLKN
;
A
#
# COMPACT_ATOMS: atom_id res chain seq x y z
N MET A 1 5.92 -26.00 15.16
CA MET A 1 6.48 -24.71 14.70
C MET A 1 5.32 -23.83 14.30
N ARG A 2 5.00 -22.82 15.11
CA ARG A 2 3.83 -21.94 14.90
C ARG A 2 4.33 -20.69 14.16
N PHE A 3 3.87 -20.52 12.91
CA PHE A 3 4.08 -19.30 12.15
C PHE A 3 3.37 -18.16 12.88
N VAL A 4 4.15 -17.32 13.54
CA VAL A 4 3.66 -16.05 14.08
C VAL A 4 3.55 -15.09 12.89
N ILE A 5 2.42 -15.17 12.18
CA ILE A 5 1.98 -14.11 11.27
C ILE A 5 1.59 -12.97 12.21
N ILE A 6 2.52 -12.05 12.46
CA ILE A 6 2.19 -10.77 13.08
C ILE A 6 1.42 -9.99 12.03
N PHE A 7 0.12 -10.26 11.98
CA PHE A 7 -0.88 -9.45 11.32
C PHE A 7 -0.91 -8.14 12.10
N ILE A 8 -0.13 -7.15 11.65
CA ILE A 8 -0.24 -5.79 12.17
C ILE A 8 -1.60 -5.27 11.69
N MET A 9 -2.64 -5.59 12.47
CA MET A 9 -3.90 -4.86 12.51
C MET A 9 -3.58 -3.46 13.04
N LEU A 10 -3.02 -2.60 12.20
CA LEU A 10 -3.22 -1.17 12.39
C LEU A 10 -4.59 -0.86 11.84
N ILE A 11 -5.51 -0.83 12.80
CA ILE A 11 -6.73 -0.04 12.80
C ILE A 11 -6.32 1.38 12.39
N VAL A 12 -6.24 1.66 11.09
CA VAL A 12 -6.38 3.02 10.58
C VAL A 12 -7.84 3.13 10.20
N SER A 13 -8.57 3.63 11.19
CA SER A 13 -9.91 4.16 11.15
C SER A 13 -10.39 4.52 9.73
N PHE A 14 -11.52 3.92 9.39
CA PHE A 14 -12.57 4.44 8.52
C PHE A 14 -12.65 5.97 8.50
N TYR A 15 -11.82 6.70 7.76
CA TYR A 15 -12.15 8.06 7.33
C TYR A 15 -11.45 8.40 6.02
N THR A 16 -12.28 8.70 5.02
CA THR A 16 -12.00 9.49 3.82
C THR A 16 -11.30 8.82 2.63
N PHE A 17 -12.03 7.99 1.89
CA PHE A 17 -12.07 8.17 0.43
C PHE A 17 -13.48 7.87 -0.09
N GLY A 18 -14.04 8.83 -0.84
CA GLY A 18 -15.46 8.95 -1.20
C GLY A 18 -15.98 7.95 -2.22
N GLY A 19 -15.78 6.66 -2.00
CA GLY A 19 -16.57 5.61 -2.66
C GLY A 19 -17.85 5.39 -1.87
N LYS A 20 -19.02 5.63 -2.47
CA LYS A 20 -20.30 5.24 -1.86
C LYS A 20 -20.20 3.77 -1.43
N MET A 21 -20.35 3.51 -0.13
CA MET A 21 -20.59 2.14 0.34
C MET A 21 -21.76 1.58 -0.46
N ALA A 22 -21.53 0.47 -1.18
CA ALA A 22 -22.58 -0.19 -1.92
C ALA A 22 -23.65 -0.62 -0.91
N LYS A 23 -24.80 0.05 -0.94
CA LYS A 23 -25.95 -0.33 -0.14
C LYS A 23 -26.39 -1.70 -0.66
N SER A 24 -26.30 -2.73 0.18
CA SER A 24 -26.84 -4.05 -0.16
C SER A 24 -28.31 -3.92 -0.53
N ARG A 25 -28.74 -4.70 -1.53
CA ARG A 25 -30.12 -4.71 -2.08
C ARG A 25 -31.19 -5.14 -1.07
N ASP A 26 -30.77 -5.53 0.13
CA ASP A 26 -31.62 -5.96 1.24
C ASP A 26 -31.28 -5.07 2.43
N GLY A 27 -32.18 -4.14 2.74
CA GLY A 27 -31.99 -3.16 3.80
C GLY A 27 -31.86 -3.84 5.15
N ASN A 28 -30.80 -3.50 5.89
CA ASN A 28 -30.63 -3.78 7.33
C ASN A 28 -30.05 -5.15 7.73
N LYS A 29 -29.02 -5.65 7.02
CA LYS A 29 -28.18 -6.73 7.58
C LYS A 29 -26.69 -6.47 7.32
N TRP A 30 -25.93 -6.22 8.38
CA TRP A 30 -24.47 -6.13 8.31
C TRP A 30 -23.92 -7.54 8.05
N ARG A 31 -23.32 -7.75 6.88
CA ARG A 31 -22.56 -8.95 6.57
C ARG A 31 -21.09 -8.55 6.58
N PRO A 32 -20.22 -9.20 7.38
CA PRO A 32 -18.80 -8.95 7.27
C PRO A 32 -18.33 -9.38 5.88
N GLU A 33 -17.94 -8.42 5.05
CA GLU A 33 -17.23 -8.71 3.81
C GLU A 33 -15.79 -9.08 4.13
N SER A 34 -15.24 -10.05 3.40
CA SER A 34 -13.82 -10.36 3.50
C SER A 34 -13.00 -9.20 2.96
N THR A 35 -11.80 -8.96 3.50
CA THR A 35 -10.87 -7.95 2.99
C THR A 35 -10.61 -8.13 1.49
N SER A 36 -10.50 -9.38 1.02
CA SER A 36 -10.32 -9.69 -0.41
C SER A 36 -11.50 -9.19 -1.27
N THR A 37 -12.74 -9.28 -0.77
CA THR A 37 -13.95 -8.77 -1.46
C THR A 37 -13.93 -7.26 -1.60
N ILE A 38 -13.49 -6.54 -0.57
CA ILE A 38 -13.47 -5.06 -0.52
C ILE A 38 -12.49 -4.48 -1.55
N TYR A 39 -11.35 -5.16 -1.75
CA TYR A 39 -10.29 -4.70 -2.65
C TYR A 39 -10.31 -5.36 -4.03
N ASN A 40 -11.19 -6.34 -4.25
CA ASN A 40 -11.36 -6.96 -5.56
C ASN A 40 -11.78 -5.91 -6.60
N LEU A 41 -11.32 -6.11 -7.84
CA LEU A 41 -11.66 -5.29 -8.99
C LEU A 41 -12.17 -6.21 -10.10
N THR A 42 -13.23 -5.77 -10.79
CA THR A 42 -13.57 -6.37 -12.10
C THR A 42 -12.53 -5.98 -13.15
N ASP A 43 -12.48 -6.69 -14.27
CA ASP A 43 -11.55 -6.36 -15.37
C ASP A 43 -11.75 -4.92 -15.87
N GLU A 44 -13.00 -4.46 -15.95
CA GLU A 44 -13.34 -3.09 -16.35
C GLU A 44 -12.83 -2.06 -15.33
N GLN A 45 -13.05 -2.29 -14.03
CA GLN A 45 -12.54 -1.40 -12.98
C GLN A 45 -11.02 -1.37 -12.95
N LYS A 46 -10.39 -2.53 -13.08
CA LYS A 46 -8.93 -2.65 -13.16
C LYS A 46 -8.40 -1.87 -14.35
N PHE A 47 -8.99 -2.03 -15.53
CA PHE A 47 -8.61 -1.28 -16.73
C PHE A 47 -8.75 0.24 -16.54
N GLU A 48 -9.84 0.70 -15.92
CA GLU A 48 -10.05 2.12 -15.61
C GLU A 48 -8.95 2.65 -14.66
N PHE A 49 -8.65 1.93 -13.58
CA PHE A 49 -7.60 2.32 -12.66
C PHE A 49 -6.21 2.30 -13.33
N GLU A 50 -5.94 1.33 -14.21
CA GLU A 50 -4.69 1.27 -14.97
C GLU A 50 -4.54 2.50 -15.89
N ASN A 51 -5.64 2.93 -16.52
CA ASN A 51 -5.63 4.13 -17.33
C ASN A 51 -5.39 5.39 -16.50
N LYS A 52 -6.07 5.54 -15.37
CA LYS A 52 -5.86 6.68 -14.45
C LYS A 52 -4.45 6.71 -13.88
N SER A 53 -3.94 5.55 -13.46
CA SER A 53 -2.57 5.36 -12.98
C SER A 53 -1.55 5.84 -14.02
N LYS A 54 -1.71 5.48 -15.30
CA LYS A 54 -0.85 5.97 -16.39
C LYS A 54 -0.87 7.50 -16.56
N HIS A 55 -1.96 8.16 -16.16
CA HIS A 55 -2.14 9.61 -16.28
C HIS A 55 -1.87 10.37 -14.97
N GLY A 56 -1.15 9.77 -14.03
CA GLY A 56 -0.67 10.47 -12.83
C GLY A 56 -1.60 10.39 -11.62
N ASP A 57 -2.68 9.62 -11.69
CA ASP A 57 -3.59 9.45 -10.56
C ASP A 57 -2.97 8.52 -9.50
N SER A 58 -2.37 9.15 -8.48
CA SER A 58 -1.70 8.45 -7.39
C SER A 58 -2.62 7.52 -6.59
N GLU A 59 -3.92 7.85 -6.52
CA GLU A 59 -4.91 7.04 -5.81
C GLU A 59 -5.33 5.83 -6.64
N ALA A 60 -5.44 5.98 -7.96
CA ALA A 60 -5.66 4.84 -8.85
C ALA A 60 -4.51 3.83 -8.77
N SER A 61 -3.26 4.32 -8.77
CA SER A 61 -2.07 3.50 -8.54
C SER A 61 -2.12 2.80 -7.17
N PHE A 62 -2.51 3.51 -6.12
CA PHE A 62 -2.64 2.93 -4.78
C PHE A 62 -3.75 1.86 -4.70
N ARG A 63 -4.86 2.08 -5.40
CA ARG A 63 -5.96 1.12 -5.49
C ARG A 63 -5.54 -0.17 -6.21
N LEU A 64 -4.72 -0.08 -7.25
CA LEU A 64 -4.14 -1.25 -7.92
C LEU A 64 -3.18 -2.00 -6.97
N TYR A 65 -2.35 -1.29 -6.22
CA TYR A 65 -1.54 -1.91 -5.16
C TYR A 65 -2.42 -2.71 -4.16
N GLN A 66 -3.50 -2.10 -3.66
CA GLN A 66 -4.41 -2.76 -2.73
C GLN A 66 -5.07 -4.01 -3.32
N TYR A 67 -5.49 -3.96 -4.58
CA TYR A 67 -6.03 -5.11 -5.30
C TYR A 67 -5.01 -6.27 -5.37
N TYR A 68 -3.77 -5.98 -5.77
CA TYR A 68 -2.73 -6.99 -5.82
C TYR A 68 -2.26 -7.48 -4.44
N PHE A 69 -2.41 -6.67 -3.39
CA PHE A 69 -2.07 -7.05 -2.02
C PHE A 69 -3.14 -7.92 -1.37
N PHE A 70 -4.39 -7.47 -1.36
CA PHE A 70 -5.47 -8.09 -0.59
C PHE A 70 -6.24 -9.16 -1.37
N THR A 71 -6.22 -9.12 -2.71
CA THR A 71 -7.04 -10.02 -3.53
C THR A 71 -6.19 -11.05 -4.28
N ILE A 72 -5.19 -10.59 -5.04
CA ILE A 72 -4.40 -11.49 -5.91
C ILE A 72 -3.15 -12.04 -5.21
N ASN A 73 -2.62 -11.31 -4.23
CA ASN A 73 -1.37 -11.61 -3.53
C ASN A 73 -0.16 -11.76 -4.49
N ASN A 74 -0.03 -10.85 -5.47
CA ASN A 74 1.12 -10.79 -6.38
C ASN A 74 2.09 -9.69 -5.95
N ILE A 75 3.25 -10.08 -5.41
CA ILE A 75 4.23 -9.12 -4.83
C ILE A 75 4.86 -8.22 -5.89
N ASP A 76 5.16 -8.74 -7.09
CA ASP A 76 5.75 -7.94 -8.17
C ASP A 76 4.82 -6.78 -8.57
N GLU A 77 3.54 -7.09 -8.74
CA GLU A 77 2.51 -6.09 -9.08
C GLU A 77 2.21 -5.15 -7.91
N GLN A 78 2.21 -5.64 -6.67
CA GLN A 78 2.10 -4.80 -5.47
C GLN A 78 3.17 -3.71 -5.49
N LEU A 79 4.45 -4.11 -5.61
CA LEU A 79 5.56 -3.16 -5.54
C LEU A 79 5.61 -2.22 -6.74
N ARG A 80 5.26 -2.71 -7.94
CA ARG A 80 5.15 -1.88 -9.14
C ARG A 80 4.16 -0.73 -8.94
N TYR A 81 2.93 -1.04 -8.55
CA TYR A 81 1.90 0.00 -8.39
C TYR A 81 2.11 0.88 -7.16
N LEU A 82 2.75 0.33 -6.12
CA LEU A 82 3.16 1.10 -4.96
C LEU A 82 4.26 2.13 -5.30
N GLU A 83 5.25 1.75 -6.10
CA GLU A 83 6.29 2.66 -6.60
C GLU A 83 5.68 3.76 -7.49
N ILE A 84 4.78 3.39 -8.41
CA ILE A 84 4.08 4.36 -9.27
C ILE A 84 3.30 5.36 -8.39
N SER A 85 2.51 4.87 -7.43
CA SER A 85 1.74 5.73 -6.51
C SER A 85 2.65 6.66 -5.69
N ALA A 86 3.77 6.14 -5.18
CA ALA A 86 4.75 6.92 -4.43
C ALA A 86 5.38 8.03 -5.28
N SER A 87 5.72 7.73 -6.53
CA SER A 87 6.28 8.68 -7.49
C SER A 87 5.30 9.78 -7.88
N GLN A 88 4.00 9.48 -7.85
CA GLN A 88 2.91 10.43 -8.12
C GLN A 88 2.53 11.27 -6.90
N GLY A 89 3.24 11.12 -5.78
CA GLY A 89 3.10 11.98 -4.60
C GLY A 89 2.21 11.42 -3.49
N ASN A 90 1.74 10.17 -3.58
CA ASN A 90 0.98 9.57 -2.50
C ASN A 90 1.90 9.28 -1.30
N ILE A 91 1.68 10.00 -0.20
CA ILE A 91 2.52 9.97 1.00
C ILE A 91 2.50 8.58 1.65
N ILE A 92 1.34 7.93 1.69
CA ILE A 92 1.16 6.58 2.24
C ILE A 92 1.96 5.58 1.40
N ALA A 93 1.94 5.71 0.07
CA ALA A 93 2.71 4.87 -0.83
C ALA A 93 4.22 5.09 -0.67
N GLN A 94 4.68 6.34 -0.50
CA GLN A 94 6.09 6.65 -0.21
C GLN A 94 6.56 5.94 1.07
N TYR A 95 5.77 6.01 2.14
CA TYR A 95 6.07 5.29 3.36
C TYR A 95 6.09 3.77 3.11
N ASN A 96 5.01 3.20 2.58
CA ASN A 96 4.91 1.75 2.40
C ASN A 96 6.01 1.20 1.48
N HIS A 97 6.36 1.90 0.40
CA HIS A 97 7.42 1.46 -0.51
C HIS A 97 8.79 1.46 0.20
N GLY A 98 9.10 2.47 1.02
CA GLY A 98 10.30 2.47 1.84
C GLY A 98 10.35 1.33 2.86
N ILE A 99 9.20 0.89 3.40
CA ILE A 99 9.13 -0.29 4.27
C ILE A 99 9.46 -1.57 3.50
N TYR A 100 8.92 -1.75 2.30
CA TYR A 100 9.21 -2.94 1.50
C TYR A 100 10.68 -3.02 1.09
N LEU A 101 11.25 -1.90 0.63
CA LEU A 101 12.65 -1.83 0.22
C LEU A 101 13.64 -2.01 1.38
N SER A 102 13.19 -1.83 2.64
CA SER A 102 14.02 -2.07 3.83
C SER A 102 13.67 -3.36 4.58
N SER A 103 12.80 -4.20 4.01
CA SER A 103 12.29 -5.40 4.68
C SER A 103 13.35 -6.51 4.74
N THR A 104 13.56 -7.07 5.94
CA THR A 104 14.42 -8.24 6.16
C THR A 104 13.69 -9.58 5.97
N ASN A 105 12.41 -9.54 5.61
CA ASN A 105 11.65 -10.76 5.34
C ASN A 105 12.15 -11.38 4.01
N PRO A 106 12.52 -12.68 4.01
CA PRO A 106 13.04 -13.36 2.82
C PRO A 106 12.17 -13.24 1.56
N ALA A 107 10.85 -13.12 1.72
CA ALA A 107 9.91 -12.95 0.61
C ALA A 107 10.12 -11.64 -0.18
N PHE A 108 10.71 -10.62 0.44
CA PHE A 108 10.99 -9.32 -0.18
C PHE A 108 12.48 -9.08 -0.46
N SER A 109 13.34 -10.07 -0.16
CA SER A 109 14.80 -9.94 -0.30
C SER A 109 15.25 -9.46 -1.68
N LYS A 110 14.58 -9.90 -2.76
CA LYS A 110 14.88 -9.46 -4.14
C LYS A 110 14.64 -7.97 -4.40
N TYR A 111 13.86 -7.30 -3.56
CA TYR A 111 13.54 -5.87 -3.69
C TYR A 111 14.26 -5.01 -2.65
N TYR A 112 15.08 -5.62 -1.80
CA TYR A 112 15.78 -4.86 -0.76
C TYR A 112 16.73 -3.84 -1.39
N ASP A 113 16.55 -2.58 -1.04
CA ASP A 113 17.38 -1.45 -1.45
C ASP A 113 17.33 -0.38 -0.36
N LEU A 114 18.33 -0.41 0.53
CA LEU A 114 18.38 0.48 1.69
C LEU A 114 18.46 1.96 1.28
N ASP A 115 19.15 2.27 0.18
CA ASP A 115 19.32 3.65 -0.28
C ASP A 115 18.02 4.21 -0.84
N LYS A 116 17.31 3.44 -1.65
CA LYS A 116 15.95 3.82 -2.08
C LYS A 116 14.99 3.87 -0.90
N ALA A 117 15.08 2.97 0.07
CA ALA A 117 14.23 3.02 1.27
C ALA A 117 14.41 4.33 2.05
N ILE A 118 15.67 4.77 2.24
CA ILE A 118 16.00 6.05 2.87
C ILE A 118 15.44 7.23 2.05
N TYR A 119 15.56 7.18 0.71
CA TYR A 119 15.00 8.21 -0.16
C TYR A 119 13.48 8.35 0.00
N TRP A 120 12.75 7.24 -0.09
CA TRP A 120 11.29 7.26 0.02
C TRP A 120 10.79 7.63 1.42
N MET A 121 11.48 7.20 2.48
CA MET A 121 11.22 7.67 3.84
C MET A 121 11.48 9.17 4.01
N GLY A 122 12.53 9.69 3.37
CA GLY A 122 12.82 11.12 3.34
C GLY A 122 11.70 11.93 2.68
N LEU A 123 11.18 11.46 1.54
CA LEU A 123 10.05 12.09 0.87
C LEU A 123 8.76 12.03 1.71
N ALA A 124 8.40 10.87 2.25
CA ALA A 124 7.22 10.73 3.10
C ALA A 124 7.31 11.66 4.32
N SER A 125 8.48 11.71 4.98
CA SER A 125 8.72 12.60 6.11
C SER A 125 8.62 14.08 5.73
N LYS A 126 9.20 14.48 4.59
CA LYS A 126 9.10 15.85 4.07
C LYS A 126 7.65 16.25 3.77
N ASN A 127 6.83 15.31 3.33
CA ASN A 127 5.43 15.53 3.00
C ASN A 127 4.47 15.40 4.20
N GLY A 128 5.01 15.23 5.42
CA GLY A 128 4.23 15.28 6.66
C GLY A 128 3.93 13.94 7.32
N ASP A 129 4.49 12.82 6.83
CA ASP A 129 4.38 11.53 7.51
C ASP A 129 5.30 11.49 8.74
N ILE A 130 4.70 11.55 9.92
CA ILE A 130 5.42 11.54 11.21
C ILE A 130 6.09 10.17 11.44
N GLY A 131 5.46 9.07 11.00
CA GLY A 131 6.01 7.73 11.11
C GLY A 131 7.29 7.56 10.29
N ALA A 132 7.33 8.19 9.11
CA ALA A 132 8.47 8.18 8.21
C ALA A 132 9.73 8.81 8.84
N GLN A 133 9.59 9.83 9.68
CA GLN A 133 10.74 10.47 10.33
C GLN A 133 11.48 9.49 11.24
N ASN A 134 10.75 8.74 12.07
CA ASN A 134 11.34 7.74 12.96
C ASN A 134 11.98 6.62 12.15
N LYS A 135 11.30 6.13 11.11
CA LYS A 135 11.83 5.08 10.26
C LYS A 135 13.08 5.53 9.49
N LEU A 136 13.11 6.77 9.01
CA LEU A 136 14.27 7.35 8.34
C LEU A 136 15.52 7.34 9.23
N GLN A 137 15.38 7.66 10.51
CA GLN A 137 16.49 7.62 11.46
C GLN A 137 17.00 6.19 11.69
N GLU A 138 16.09 5.22 11.81
CA GLU A 138 16.45 3.79 11.90
C GLU A 138 17.24 3.34 10.67
N LEU A 139 16.73 3.61 9.47
CA LEU A 139 17.38 3.19 8.22
C LEU A 139 18.76 3.83 8.03
N LYS A 140 18.92 5.11 8.40
CA LYS A 140 20.22 5.80 8.37
C LYS A 140 21.23 5.18 9.32
N LYS A 141 20.79 4.68 10.49
CA LYS A 141 21.68 3.98 11.43
C LYS A 141 22.10 2.61 10.91
N LEU A 142 21.23 1.90 10.19
CA LEU A 142 21.56 0.60 9.58
C LEU A 142 22.60 0.72 8.45
N LYS A 143 22.69 1.90 7.81
CA LYS A 143 23.65 2.17 6.74
C LYS A 143 25.06 2.48 7.27
N ASN A 144 25.17 2.98 8.50
CA ASN A 144 26.44 3.39 9.13
C ASN A 144 27.06 2.24 9.91
#